data_AF-A0A101FPK1-F1
#
_entry.id   AF-A0A101FPK1-F1
#
_cell.length_a   1.000
_cell.length_b   1.000
_cell.length_c   1.000
_cell.angle_alpha   90.00
_cell.angle_beta   90.00
_cell.angle_gamma   90.00
#
_symmetry.space_group_name_H-M   'P 1'
#
loop_
_entity.id
_entity.type
_entity.pdbx_description
1 polymer ?
#
loop_
_entity_poly.entity_id
_entity_poly.type
_entity_poly.pdbx_seq_one_letter_code
_entity_poly.pdbx_strand_id
1 'polypeptide(L)'
;MERFRKYLGMDINLENVSNQQRLEAFGIACRYAPDPPEDFDEFEFGTDFAGQDNIVITVTVELGKIKKIMFGVADAEDPDIIRSLTGPQLNAFLSKKGDQLVGFFDYITG
;
A
#
# COMPACT_ATOMS: atom_id res chain seq x y z
N MET A 1 -13.64 -0.97 -0.74
CA MET A 1 -12.81 -1.61 -1.78
C MET A 1 -13.07 -1.05 -3.18
N GLU A 2 -14.32 -0.77 -3.58
CA GLU A 2 -14.64 -0.30 -4.94
C GLU A 2 -13.82 0.90 -5.43
N ARG A 3 -13.54 1.90 -4.58
CA ARG A 3 -12.75 3.07 -4.96
C ARG A 3 -11.31 2.78 -5.39
N PHE A 4 -10.74 1.65 -4.98
CA PHE A 4 -9.38 1.25 -5.37
C PHE A 4 -9.36 0.35 -6.61
N ARG A 5 -10.53 -0.09 -7.08
CA ARG A 5 -10.64 -0.96 -8.24
C ARG A 5 -10.08 -0.32 -9.51
N LYS A 6 -10.14 1.02 -9.61
CA LYS A 6 -9.60 1.78 -10.75
C LYS A 6 -8.08 1.62 -10.93
N TYR A 7 -7.35 1.28 -9.86
CA TYR A 7 -5.90 1.09 -9.91
C TYR A 7 -5.49 -0.31 -10.36
N LEU A 8 -6.40 -1.28 -10.35
CA LEU A 8 -6.09 -2.62 -10.83
C LEU A 8 -5.84 -2.58 -12.33
N GLY A 9 -4.70 -3.10 -12.76
CA GLY A 9 -4.22 -3.08 -14.15
C GLY A 9 -3.45 -1.82 -14.53
N MET A 10 -3.36 -0.81 -13.65
CA MET A 10 -2.51 0.35 -13.87
C MET A 10 -1.04 -0.01 -13.69
N ASP A 11 -0.18 0.68 -14.42
CA ASP A 11 1.27 0.59 -14.27
C ASP A 11 1.71 1.31 -13.00
N ILE A 12 2.76 0.80 -12.35
CA ILE A 12 3.36 1.45 -11.19
C ILE A 12 4.49 2.39 -11.64
N ASN A 13 4.50 3.61 -11.09
CA ASN A 13 5.56 4.58 -11.34
C ASN A 13 6.66 4.42 -10.29
N LEU A 14 7.75 3.76 -10.67
CA LEU A 14 8.88 3.45 -9.77
C LEU A 14 9.62 4.70 -9.26
N GLU A 15 9.63 5.78 -10.03
CA GLU A 15 10.22 7.06 -9.59
C GLU A 15 9.40 7.66 -8.44
N ASN A 16 8.07 7.56 -8.52
CA ASN A 16 7.17 8.03 -7.46
C ASN A 16 7.19 7.12 -6.24
N VAL A 17 7.26 5.80 -6.43
CA VAL A 17 7.42 4.83 -5.34
C VAL A 17 8.71 5.09 -4.56
N SER A 18 9.79 5.49 -5.24
CA SER A 18 11.08 5.79 -4.60
C SER A 18 11.13 7.17 -3.92
N ASN A 19 10.09 8.01 -4.06
CA ASN A 19 10.08 9.36 -3.52
C ASN A 19 9.55 9.41 -2.08
N GLN A 20 10.39 9.03 -1.13
CA GLN A 20 10.04 8.96 0.30
C GLN A 20 9.43 10.26 0.85
N GLN A 21 9.96 11.43 0.48
CA GLN A 21 9.43 12.72 0.94
C GLN A 21 7.97 12.94 0.50
N ARG A 22 7.62 12.51 -0.72
CA ARG A 22 6.24 12.58 -1.21
C ARG A 22 5.35 11.54 -0.55
N LEU A 23 5.85 10.32 -0.32
CA LEU A 23 5.10 9.30 0.40
C LEU A 23 4.74 9.74 1.82
N GLU A 24 5.68 10.37 2.53
CA GLU A 24 5.47 10.89 3.88
C GLU A 24 4.38 11.96 3.95
N ALA A 25 4.19 12.75 2.88
CA ALA A 25 3.08 13.70 2.78
C ALA A 25 1.71 13.01 2.75
N PHE A 26 1.65 11.73 2.33
CA PHE A 26 0.48 10.86 2.45
C PHE A 26 0.48 10.05 3.75
N GLY A 27 1.37 10.31 4.71
CA GLY A 27 1.49 9.52 5.93
C GLY A 27 1.81 8.05 5.65
N ILE A 28 2.55 7.80 4.57
CA ILE A 28 2.94 6.48 4.09
C ILE A 28 4.46 6.42 4.01
N ALA A 29 5.05 5.30 4.41
CA ALA A 29 6.47 5.03 4.26
C ALA A 29 6.68 3.83 3.35
N CYS A 30 7.68 3.86 2.47
CA CYS A 30 8.08 2.67 1.73
C CYS A 30 8.78 1.69 2.68
N ARG A 31 8.26 0.47 2.80
CA ARG A 31 8.89 -0.62 3.57
C ARG A 31 9.75 -1.50 2.66
N TYR A 32 9.22 -1.82 1.50
CA TYR A 32 9.90 -2.66 0.51
C TYR A 32 9.44 -2.26 -0.90
N ALA A 33 10.41 -2.05 -1.79
CA ALA A 33 10.18 -1.85 -3.20
C ALA A 33 11.32 -2.57 -3.96
N PRO A 34 11.02 -3.53 -4.85
CA PRO A 34 12.03 -4.18 -5.66
C PRO A 34 12.63 -3.21 -6.69
N ASP A 35 13.94 -3.29 -6.89
CA ASP A 35 14.69 -2.49 -7.86
C ASP A 35 15.82 -3.32 -8.52
N PRO A 36 15.68 -3.73 -9.79
CA PRO A 36 14.48 -3.59 -10.63
C PRO A 36 13.38 -4.59 -10.22
N PRO A 37 12.10 -4.30 -10.48
CA PRO A 37 11.03 -5.28 -10.33
C PRO A 37 11.13 -6.41 -11.37
N GLU A 38 10.89 -7.63 -10.92
CA GLU A 38 10.67 -8.83 -11.73
C GLU A 38 9.25 -8.85 -12.35
N ASP A 39 8.97 -9.90 -13.13
CA ASP A 39 7.66 -10.09 -13.77
C ASP A 39 6.53 -10.26 -12.75
N PHE A 40 6.83 -10.69 -11.52
CA PHE A 40 5.87 -10.81 -10.42
C PHE A 40 6.55 -10.38 -9.13
N ASP A 41 6.01 -9.34 -8.49
CA ASP A 41 6.62 -8.75 -7.31
C ASP A 41 5.59 -8.11 -6.37
N GLU A 42 5.99 -7.87 -5.14
CA GLU A 42 5.19 -7.17 -4.14
C GLU A 42 5.89 -5.91 -3.66
N PHE A 43 5.15 -4.80 -3.61
CA PHE A 43 5.58 -3.57 -2.98
C PHE A 43 4.88 -3.45 -1.63
N GLU A 44 5.62 -3.08 -0.60
CA GLU A 44 5.08 -2.87 0.74
C GLU A 44 5.25 -1.43 1.20
N PHE A 45 4.17 -0.90 1.76
CA PHE A 45 4.14 0.43 2.35
C PHE A 45 3.57 0.36 3.76
N GLY A 46 4.12 1.15 4.68
CA GLY A 46 3.65 1.30 6.05
C GLY A 46 2.80 2.56 6.23
N THR A 47 1.79 2.50 7.10
CA THR A 47 1.06 3.68 7.56
C THR A 47 0.57 3.50 9.00
N ASP A 48 0.19 4.61 9.64
CA ASP A 48 -0.42 4.60 10.97
C ASP A 48 -1.96 4.53 10.87
N PHE A 49 -2.58 3.90 11.88
CA PHE A 49 -4.02 3.99 12.09
C PHE A 49 -4.40 3.71 13.54
N ALA A 50 -5.14 4.64 14.17
CA ALA A 50 -5.74 4.44 15.49
C ALA A 50 -4.74 3.96 16.58
N GLY A 51 -3.50 4.47 16.55
CA GLY A 51 -2.42 4.07 17.46
C GLY A 51 -1.73 2.75 17.11
N GLN A 52 -2.01 2.20 15.92
CA GLN A 52 -1.29 1.09 15.31
C GLN A 52 -0.37 1.64 14.22
N ASP A 53 0.94 1.53 14.42
CA ASP A 53 1.97 2.02 13.46
C ASP A 53 2.46 0.92 12.51
N ASN A 54 1.70 -0.19 12.45
CA ASN A 54 2.06 -1.42 11.74
C ASN A 54 1.02 -1.81 10.68
N ILE A 55 0.23 -0.85 10.16
CA ILE A 55 -0.61 -1.12 8.99
C ILE A 55 0.28 -1.23 7.76
N VAL A 56 0.10 -2.32 7.02
CA VAL A 56 0.83 -2.60 5.78
C VAL A 56 -0.11 -2.55 4.59
N ILE A 57 0.31 -1.82 3.57
CA ILE A 57 -0.32 -1.79 2.25
C ILE A 57 0.57 -2.64 1.34
N THR A 58 0.07 -3.78 0.90
CA THR A 58 0.77 -4.65 -0.05
C THR A 58 0.17 -4.46 -1.43
N VAL A 59 1.02 -4.15 -2.41
CA VAL A 59 0.64 -3.98 -3.82
C VAL A 59 1.36 -5.05 -4.61
N THR A 60 0.62 -6.09 -5.01
CA THR A 60 1.16 -7.14 -5.90
C THR A 60 1.10 -6.62 -7.34
N VAL A 61 2.23 -6.69 -8.02
CA VAL A 61 2.44 -6.25 -9.39
C VAL A 61 2.82 -7.46 -10.25
N GLU A 62 2.25 -7.57 -11.44
CA GLU A 62 2.62 -8.56 -12.44
C GLU A 62 2.77 -7.87 -13.79
N LEU A 63 3.92 -8.06 -14.44
CA LEU A 63 4.32 -7.41 -15.69
C LEU A 63 4.14 -5.89 -15.63
N GLY A 64 4.61 -5.29 -14.52
CA GLY A 64 4.51 -3.85 -14.24
C GLY A 64 3.11 -3.36 -13.83
N LYS A 65 2.09 -4.23 -13.83
CA LYS A 65 0.70 -3.85 -13.55
C LYS A 65 0.19 -4.31 -12.20
N ILE A 66 -0.52 -3.45 -11.48
CA ILE A 66 -1.14 -3.80 -10.20
C ILE A 66 -2.19 -4.90 -10.39
N LYS A 67 -2.03 -6.03 -9.71
CA LYS A 67 -3.00 -7.14 -9.69
C LYS A 67 -3.81 -7.19 -8.41
N LYS A 68 -3.22 -6.77 -7.29
CA LYS A 68 -3.87 -6.86 -5.99
C LYS A 68 -3.39 -5.74 -5.09
N ILE A 69 -4.32 -5.24 -4.27
CA ILE A 69 -4.05 -4.32 -3.17
C ILE A 69 -4.60 -4.99 -1.91
N MET A 70 -3.74 -5.15 -0.91
CA MET A 70 -4.11 -5.69 0.40
C MET A 70 -3.80 -4.66 1.49
N PHE A 71 -4.68 -4.59 2.49
CA PHE A 71 -4.43 -3.87 3.73
C PHE A 71 -4.35 -4.88 4.87
N GLY A 72 -3.20 -4.92 5.52
CA GLY A 72 -2.91 -5.82 6.61
C GLY A 72 -2.33 -5.09 7.81
N VAL A 73 -2.06 -5.87 8.85
CA VAL A 73 -1.32 -5.47 10.03
C VAL A 73 -0.15 -6.41 10.17
N ALA A 74 1.06 -5.87 10.29
CA ALA A 74 2.25 -6.66 10.58
C ALA A 74 2.23 -7.09 12.05
N ASP A 75 2.62 -8.32 12.34
CA ASP A 75 2.76 -8.79 13.72
C ASP A 75 3.85 -7.98 14.45
N ALA A 76 3.67 -7.77 15.75
CA ALA A 76 4.57 -6.93 16.54
C ALA A 76 5.87 -7.67 16.92
N GLU A 77 5.80 -9.00 17.04
CA GLU A 77 6.96 -9.84 17.35
C GLU A 77 7.67 -10.29 16.08
N ASP A 78 6.93 -10.41 14.97
CA ASP A 78 7.45 -10.81 13.65
C ASP A 78 6.86 -9.94 12.52
N PRO A 79 7.51 -8.82 12.15
CA PRO A 79 7.00 -7.86 11.18
C PRO A 79 6.77 -8.40 9.76
N ASP A 80 7.28 -9.59 9.44
CA ASP A 80 7.09 -10.27 8.15
C ASP A 80 5.74 -11.03 8.11
N ILE A 81 5.16 -11.30 9.28
CA ILE A 81 3.81 -11.90 9.37
C ILE A 81 2.78 -10.79 9.20
N ILE A 82 2.28 -10.64 7.97
CA ILE A 82 1.20 -9.70 7.66
C ILE A 82 -0.14 -10.43 7.68
N ARG A 83 -1.04 -9.97 8.55
CA ARG A 83 -2.42 -10.50 8.63
C ARG A 83 -3.38 -9.49 8.04
N SER A 84 -4.31 -9.95 7.20
CA SER A 84 -5.36 -9.07 6.66
C SER A 84 -6.18 -8.44 7.79
N LEU A 85 -6.53 -7.18 7.63
CA LEU A 85 -7.48 -6.52 8.52
C LEU A 85 -8.82 -7.26 8.49
N THR A 86 -9.46 -7.40 9.66
CA THR A 86 -10.84 -7.87 9.72
C THR A 86 -11.78 -6.89 9.00
N GLY A 87 -12.96 -7.34 8.58
CA GLY A 87 -13.94 -6.46 7.92
C GLY A 87 -14.23 -5.15 8.69
N PRO A 88 -14.49 -5.19 10.01
CA PRO A 88 -14.66 -3.98 10.82
C PRO A 88 -13.42 -3.08 10.85
N GLN A 89 -12.22 -3.63 11.03
CA GLN A 89 -10.97 -2.86 11.03
C GLN A 89 -10.73 -2.19 9.67
N LEU A 90 -10.91 -2.95 8.59
CA LEU A 90 -10.77 -2.44 7.24
C LEU A 90 -11.75 -1.29 6.98
N ASN A 91 -13.03 -1.46 7.34
CA ASN A 91 -14.03 -0.40 7.18
C ASN A 91 -13.68 0.86 7.98
N ALA A 92 -13.22 0.71 9.22
CA ALA A 92 -12.78 1.83 10.04
C ALA A 92 -11.57 2.55 9.41
N PHE A 93 -10.54 1.79 9.01
CA PHE A 93 -9.36 2.30 8.34
C PHE A 93 -9.73 3.08 7.06
N LEU A 94 -10.52 2.46 6.20
CA LEU A 94 -10.94 3.04 4.93
C LEU A 94 -11.85 4.26 5.10
N SER A 95 -12.64 4.34 6.18
CA SER A 95 -13.48 5.52 6.46
C SER A 95 -12.67 6.76 6.86
N LYS A 96 -11.46 6.57 7.41
CA LYS A 96 -10.62 7.64 7.95
C LYS A 96 -9.47 8.02 7.04
N LYS A 97 -8.78 7.03 6.48
CA LYS A 97 -7.57 7.22 5.63
C LYS A 97 -7.88 7.16 4.14
N GLY A 98 -9.15 7.00 3.79
CA GLY A 98 -9.55 6.63 2.45
C GLY A 98 -9.14 7.56 1.33
N ASP A 99 -9.38 8.85 1.51
CA ASP A 99 -9.07 9.86 0.50
C ASP A 99 -7.56 10.09 0.40
N GLN A 100 -6.85 9.96 1.53
CA GLN A 100 -5.39 9.97 1.58
C GLN A 100 -4.79 8.81 0.80
N LEU A 101 -5.33 7.59 0.96
CA LEU A 101 -4.93 6.42 0.19
C LEU A 101 -5.21 6.58 -1.30
N VAL A 102 -6.34 7.19 -1.68
CA VAL A 102 -6.64 7.52 -3.08
C VAL A 102 -5.56 8.45 -3.64
N GLY A 103 -5.21 9.53 -2.93
CA GLY A 103 -4.14 10.42 -3.34
C GLY A 103 -2.78 9.73 -3.50
N PHE A 104 -2.45 8.81 -2.58
CA PHE A 104 -1.26 7.97 -2.69
C PHE A 104 -1.29 7.07 -3.93
N PHE A 105 -2.38 6.35 -4.18
CA PHE A 105 -2.48 5.48 -5.35
C PHE A 105 -2.51 6.25 -6.66
N ASP A 106 -3.17 7.41 -6.71
CA ASP A 106 -3.09 8.32 -7.86
C ASP A 106 -1.63 8.72 -8.12
N TYR A 107 -0.87 9.07 -7.07
CA TYR A 107 0.54 9.43 -7.21
C TYR A 107 1.43 8.27 -7.71
N ILE A 108 1.32 7.07 -7.14
CA ILE A 108 2.21 5.95 -7.50
C ILE A 108 1.84 5.25 -8.81
N THR A 109 0.72 5.63 -9.47
CA THR A 109 0.31 5.05 -10.75
C THR A 109 0.42 6.01 -11.94
N GLY A 110 0.96 7.21 -11.72
CA GLY A 110 1.21 8.22 -12.77
C GLY A 110 0.48 9.53 -12.51
#